data_AF-A0A8B6F2T6-F1
#
_entry.id   AF-A0A8B6F2T6-F1
#
_cell.length_a   1.000
_cell.length_b   1.000
_cell.length_c   1.000
_cell.angle_alpha   90.00
_cell.angle_beta   90.00
_cell.angle_gamma   90.00
#
_symmetry.space_group_name_H-M   'P 1'
#
loop_
_entity.id
_entity.type
_entity.pdbx_description
1 polymer ?
#
loop_
_entity_poly.entity_id
_entity_poly.type
_entity_poly.pdbx_seq_one_letter_code
_entity_poly.pdbx_strand_id
1 'polypeptide(L)'
;MPKTADELLKLLPGVGKYTAGAIASIAYGQATGIVDGNVIRVLCRMRKMGGDSTSQPVQDKLWQHANSLVDPDKAGDFNQGMMELGATVCTPKTPSCNTCPVRSLCLANKEVEFNKQEKTKELTKDKKKSTITDIECCIDSCPLCIQNSEVWDSSLGVQNYPRKGKKKAAREEQTKVCIVCKKNKSEALYCIVQRPQKGLLAGLWEFPSLKIDGNCSEEVSPQQLLLDSCGLHVDTITSTCHVGEVVHLFSHIHQTYIIDSITVEEEDRDTVVTDPPSTKPLRWVKEEELHESAVSTAMKKVFKAFTDKMNSKTPAKAKKQKVDKKQPSINSFFKSKS
;
A
#
# COMPACT_ATOMS: atom_id res chain seq x y z
N MET A 1 28.60 6.11 -10.77
CA MET A 1 27.60 5.99 -9.69
C MET A 1 28.34 6.06 -8.35
N PRO A 2 27.82 6.77 -7.34
CA PRO A 2 28.42 6.77 -6.00
C PRO A 2 28.53 5.34 -5.45
N LYS A 3 29.60 5.05 -4.71
CA LYS A 3 29.93 3.67 -4.31
C LYS A 3 29.61 3.38 -2.85
N THR A 4 29.41 4.41 -2.04
CA THR A 4 29.12 4.26 -0.61
C THR A 4 27.66 4.55 -0.28
N ALA A 5 27.13 3.90 0.76
CA ALA A 5 25.77 4.12 1.24
C ALA A 5 25.52 5.59 1.61
N ASP A 6 26.48 6.25 2.23
CA ASP A 6 26.35 7.66 2.63
C ASP A 6 26.27 8.60 1.43
N GLU A 7 27.06 8.37 0.39
CA GLU A 7 26.99 9.16 -0.84
C GLU A 7 25.68 8.91 -1.59
N LEU A 8 25.28 7.64 -1.72
CA LEU A 8 24.02 7.26 -2.37
C LEU A 8 22.82 7.92 -1.68
N LEU A 9 22.81 7.93 -0.34
CA LEU A 9 21.76 8.55 0.46
C LEU A 9 21.73 10.09 0.30
N LYS A 10 22.90 10.73 0.21
CA LYS A 10 23.00 12.20 0.13
C LYS A 10 22.74 12.74 -1.27
N LEU A 11 23.17 12.03 -2.31
CA LEU A 11 23.25 12.58 -3.68
C LEU A 11 22.05 12.19 -4.56
N LEU A 12 21.32 11.12 -4.24
CA LEU A 12 20.28 10.58 -5.12
C LEU A 12 18.87 10.77 -4.54
N PRO A 13 18.00 11.58 -5.19
CA PRO A 13 16.62 11.73 -4.74
C PRO A 13 15.86 10.41 -4.87
N GLY A 14 15.06 10.07 -3.84
CA GLY A 14 14.30 8.81 -3.79
C GLY A 14 15.09 7.60 -3.26
N VAL A 15 16.39 7.74 -2.99
CA VAL A 15 17.20 6.68 -2.37
C VAL A 15 17.18 6.84 -0.85
N GLY A 16 16.46 5.95 -0.16
CA GLY A 16 16.45 5.87 1.30
C GLY A 16 17.59 5.01 1.87
N LYS A 17 17.73 5.01 3.21
CA LYS A 17 18.78 4.26 3.93
C LYS A 17 18.85 2.78 3.55
N TYR A 18 17.70 2.12 3.39
CA TYR A 18 17.63 0.74 2.91
C TYR A 18 18.23 0.58 1.50
N THR A 19 17.74 1.36 0.53
CA THR A 19 18.17 1.27 -0.87
C THR A 19 19.66 1.59 -1.01
N ALA A 20 20.14 2.62 -0.30
CA ALA A 20 21.55 2.99 -0.27
C ALA A 20 22.43 1.84 0.25
N GLY A 21 22.07 1.26 1.40
CA GLY A 21 22.79 0.12 1.98
C GLY A 21 22.73 -1.14 1.10
N ALA A 22 21.59 -1.39 0.46
CA ALA A 22 21.42 -2.54 -0.43
C ALA A 22 22.32 -2.41 -1.67
N ILE A 23 22.31 -1.25 -2.34
CA ILE A 23 23.21 -1.01 -3.49
C ILE A 23 24.67 -1.08 -3.04
N ALA A 24 25.03 -0.41 -1.95
CA ALA A 24 26.41 -0.35 -1.49
C ALA A 24 26.97 -1.73 -1.11
N SER A 25 26.19 -2.55 -0.39
CA SER A 25 26.63 -3.88 0.02
C SER A 25 26.60 -4.90 -1.12
N ILE A 26 25.55 -4.92 -1.95
CA ILE A 26 25.38 -5.92 -3.01
C ILE A 26 26.25 -5.62 -4.22
N ALA A 27 26.29 -4.37 -4.68
CA ALA A 27 27.00 -4.00 -5.90
C ALA A 27 28.47 -3.63 -5.66
N TYR A 28 28.79 -3.06 -4.49
CA TYR A 28 30.11 -2.52 -4.20
C TYR A 28 30.81 -3.18 -3.01
N GLY A 29 30.20 -4.18 -2.38
CA GLY A 29 30.81 -4.94 -1.29
C GLY A 29 31.02 -4.12 -0.01
N GLN A 30 30.36 -2.97 0.15
CA GLN A 30 30.50 -2.20 1.38
C GLN A 30 29.91 -2.98 2.57
N ALA A 31 30.70 -3.14 3.63
CA ALA A 31 30.31 -3.77 4.89
C ALA A 31 29.29 -2.91 5.67
N THR A 32 28.04 -2.89 5.19
CA THR A 32 26.91 -2.23 5.84
C THR A 32 25.73 -3.18 5.90
N GLY A 33 25.08 -3.27 7.06
CA GLY A 33 23.83 -4.00 7.20
C GLY A 33 22.67 -3.24 6.55
N ILE A 34 21.57 -3.95 6.27
CA ILE A 34 20.31 -3.36 5.82
C ILE A 34 19.15 -3.81 6.69
N VAL A 35 18.11 -2.98 6.77
CA VAL A 35 16.90 -3.28 7.53
C VAL A 35 15.67 -3.00 6.66
N ASP A 36 14.91 -4.04 6.33
CA ASP A 36 13.60 -3.98 5.67
C ASP A 36 12.52 -4.68 6.53
N GLY A 37 11.28 -4.77 6.04
CA GLY A 37 10.22 -5.45 6.78
C GLY A 37 10.50 -6.92 7.10
N ASN A 38 11.33 -7.60 6.31
CA ASN A 38 11.74 -8.98 6.54
C ASN A 38 12.81 -9.07 7.62
N VAL A 39 13.87 -8.28 7.50
CA VAL A 39 14.99 -8.21 8.44
C VAL A 39 14.53 -7.71 9.81
N ILE A 40 13.63 -6.71 9.89
CA ILE A 40 13.01 -6.28 11.15
C ILE A 40 12.43 -7.48 11.89
N ARG A 41 11.63 -8.30 11.20
CA ARG A 41 10.97 -9.45 11.81
C ARG A 41 11.96 -10.53 12.24
N VAL A 42 12.96 -10.82 11.41
CA VAL A 42 14.03 -11.78 11.73
C VAL A 42 14.79 -11.33 12.98
N LEU A 43 15.29 -10.09 12.98
CA LEU A 43 16.08 -9.55 14.08
C LEU A 43 15.27 -9.42 15.37
N CYS A 44 14.02 -8.95 15.29
CA CYS A 44 13.14 -8.87 16.47
C CYS A 44 12.91 -10.25 17.10
N ARG A 45 12.71 -11.30 16.31
CA ARG A 45 12.56 -12.68 16.82
C ARG A 45 13.89 -13.23 17.34
N MET A 46 14.99 -13.02 16.62
CA MET A 46 16.31 -13.48 17.04
C MET A 46 16.75 -12.85 18.37
N ARG A 47 16.38 -11.58 18.59
CA ARG A 47 16.78 -10.79 19.78
C ARG A 47 15.66 -10.57 20.79
N LYS A 48 14.52 -11.25 20.67
CA LYS A 48 13.37 -11.13 21.60
C LYS A 48 12.90 -9.68 21.77
N MET A 49 12.96 -8.86 20.71
CA MET A 49 12.54 -7.46 20.73
C MET A 49 11.04 -7.34 20.43
N GLY A 50 10.26 -6.99 21.45
CA GLY A 50 8.80 -6.91 21.42
C GLY A 50 8.22 -5.51 21.28
N GLY A 51 9.05 -4.47 21.40
CA GLY A 51 8.62 -3.08 21.25
C GLY A 51 8.08 -2.77 19.86
N ASP A 52 7.42 -1.61 19.72
CA ASP A 52 6.87 -1.17 18.45
C ASP A 52 7.98 -1.03 17.40
N SER A 53 7.96 -1.92 16.41
CA SER A 53 8.92 -1.95 15.31
C SER A 53 8.99 -0.65 14.49
N THR A 54 8.00 0.24 14.60
CA THR A 54 8.00 1.55 13.93
C THR A 54 8.59 2.67 14.78
N SER A 55 8.85 2.43 16.06
CA SER A 55 9.46 3.42 16.96
C SER A 55 10.94 3.64 16.67
N GLN A 56 11.40 4.87 16.85
CA GLN A 56 12.80 5.24 16.61
C GLN A 56 13.80 4.42 17.45
N PRO A 57 13.59 4.19 18.77
CA PRO A 57 14.53 3.40 19.58
C PRO A 57 14.69 1.96 19.07
N VAL A 58 13.59 1.34 18.64
CA VAL A 58 13.61 -0.02 18.08
C VAL A 58 14.31 -0.02 16.73
N GLN A 59 14.00 0.94 15.85
CA GLN A 59 14.66 1.07 14.54
C GLN A 59 16.16 1.26 14.68
N ASP A 60 16.63 2.16 15.55
CA ASP A 60 18.05 2.40 15.78
C ASP A 60 18.77 1.14 16.26
N LYS A 61 18.13 0.38 17.17
CA LYS A 61 18.69 -0.87 17.67
C LYS A 61 18.76 -1.95 16.60
N LEU A 62 17.75 -2.03 15.72
CA LEU A 62 17.75 -2.97 14.59
C LEU A 62 18.85 -2.63 13.58
N TRP A 63 19.05 -1.35 13.27
CA TRP A 63 20.16 -0.90 12.42
C TRP A 63 21.52 -1.18 13.04
N GLN A 64 21.67 -0.95 14.36
CA GLN A 64 22.88 -1.32 15.09
C GLN A 64 23.16 -2.83 14.96
N HIS A 65 22.16 -3.66 15.23
CA HIS A 65 22.31 -5.12 15.10
C HIS A 65 22.64 -5.57 13.68
N ALA A 66 21.98 -5.00 12.66
CA ALA A 66 22.28 -5.33 11.28
C ALA A 66 23.74 -4.99 10.91
N ASN A 67 24.22 -3.81 11.30
CA ASN A 67 25.60 -3.39 11.05
C ASN A 67 26.64 -4.20 11.84
N SER A 68 26.29 -4.71 13.02
CA SER A 68 27.19 -5.57 13.80
C SER A 68 27.21 -7.03 13.32
N LEU A 69 26.17 -7.48 12.63
CA LEU A 69 26.04 -8.87 12.17
C LEU A 69 26.51 -9.09 10.73
N VAL A 70 26.55 -8.04 9.92
CA VAL A 70 26.93 -8.15 8.52
C VAL A 70 28.34 -8.74 8.38
N ASP A 71 28.48 -9.70 7.48
CA ASP A 71 29.77 -10.25 7.10
C ASP A 71 30.59 -9.16 6.37
N PRO A 72 31.78 -8.76 6.87
CA PRO A 72 32.59 -7.72 6.24
C PRO A 72 33.06 -8.10 4.83
N ASP A 73 33.27 -9.39 4.56
CA ASP A 73 33.80 -9.89 3.29
C ASP A 73 32.67 -10.20 2.29
N LYS A 74 31.48 -10.53 2.80
CA LYS A 74 30.30 -10.95 2.01
C LYS A 74 29.03 -10.19 2.37
N ALA A 75 29.15 -8.88 2.53
CA ALA A 75 28.05 -8.04 3.01
C ALA A 75 26.78 -8.15 2.14
N GLY A 76 26.94 -8.17 0.82
CA GLY A 76 25.84 -8.34 -0.13
C GLY A 76 25.09 -9.66 0.07
N ASP A 77 25.81 -10.78 0.06
CA ASP A 77 25.24 -12.12 0.24
C ASP A 77 24.59 -12.27 1.62
N PHE A 78 25.22 -11.75 2.68
CA PHE A 78 24.66 -11.76 4.03
C PHE A 78 23.32 -11.03 4.07
N ASN A 79 23.27 -9.81 3.52
CA ASN A 79 22.06 -8.99 3.48
C ASN A 79 20.94 -9.66 2.68
N GLN A 80 21.27 -10.26 1.53
CA GLN A 80 20.32 -11.05 0.73
C GLN A 80 19.83 -12.29 1.50
N GLY A 81 20.73 -13.02 2.15
CA GLY A 81 20.39 -14.19 2.98
C GLY A 81 19.46 -13.83 4.14
N MET A 82 19.67 -12.68 4.78
CA MET A 82 18.77 -12.18 5.84
C MET A 82 17.38 -11.81 5.32
N MET A 83 17.29 -11.17 4.15
CA MET A 83 16.01 -10.88 3.49
C MET A 83 15.28 -12.17 3.09
N GLU A 84 16.00 -13.11 2.47
CA GLU A 84 15.48 -14.38 2.00
C GLU A 84 14.98 -15.25 3.16
N LEU A 85 15.75 -15.31 4.27
CA LEU A 85 15.33 -15.98 5.50
C LEU A 85 14.01 -15.43 6.01
N GLY A 86 13.84 -14.11 6.00
CA GLY A 86 12.58 -13.47 6.39
C GLY A 86 11.44 -13.80 5.42
N ALA A 87 11.71 -13.79 4.12
CA ALA A 87 10.71 -14.02 3.08
C ALA A 87 10.18 -15.47 3.06
N THR A 88 11.05 -16.46 3.26
CA THR A 88 10.72 -17.88 3.00
C THR A 88 10.56 -18.73 4.26
N VAL A 89 11.28 -18.44 5.34
CA VAL A 89 11.30 -19.28 6.55
C VAL A 89 10.67 -18.55 7.73
N CYS A 90 11.21 -17.39 8.08
CA CYS A 90 10.79 -16.57 9.21
C CYS A 90 9.64 -15.66 8.79
N THR A 91 8.57 -16.23 8.25
CA THR A 91 7.42 -15.52 7.65
C THR A 91 6.55 -14.79 8.70
N PRO A 92 5.68 -13.84 8.28
CA PRO A 92 4.80 -13.11 9.20
C PRO A 92 3.83 -14.02 9.97
N LYS A 93 3.26 -15.02 9.28
CA LYS A 93 2.35 -16.02 9.84
C LYS A 93 2.96 -17.40 9.67
N THR A 94 2.83 -18.25 10.69
CA THR A 94 3.29 -19.66 10.67
C THR A 94 4.74 -19.83 10.18
N PRO A 95 5.75 -19.27 10.88
CA PRO A 95 7.15 -19.40 10.49
C PRO A 95 7.64 -20.85 10.65
N SER A 96 8.49 -21.28 9.73
CA SER A 96 9.06 -22.64 9.67
C SER A 96 10.26 -22.79 10.60
N CYS A 97 10.07 -22.57 11.91
CA CYS A 97 11.15 -22.58 12.89
C CYS A 97 11.95 -23.88 12.92
N ASN A 98 11.32 -25.02 12.61
CA ASN A 98 11.98 -26.34 12.62
C ASN A 98 13.05 -26.49 11.53
N THR A 99 12.87 -25.83 10.38
CA THR A 99 13.82 -25.85 9.26
C THR A 99 14.70 -24.59 9.23
N CYS A 100 14.56 -23.71 10.22
CA CYS A 100 15.29 -22.45 10.26
C CYS A 100 16.78 -22.68 10.55
N PRO A 101 17.70 -22.23 9.67
CA PRO A 101 19.14 -22.47 9.83
C PRO A 101 19.73 -21.79 11.07
N VAL A 102 19.09 -20.72 11.56
CA VAL A 102 19.51 -19.96 12.74
C VAL A 102 18.65 -20.22 13.98
N ARG A 103 17.90 -21.33 14.01
CA ARG A 103 16.98 -21.69 15.11
C ARG A 103 17.67 -21.67 16.47
N SER A 104 18.89 -22.21 16.57
CA SER A 104 19.67 -22.30 17.81
C SER A 104 20.05 -20.93 18.40
N LEU A 105 20.11 -19.90 17.55
CA LEU A 105 20.44 -18.52 17.93
C LEU A 105 19.19 -17.67 18.23
N CYS A 106 17.99 -18.19 17.93
CA CYS A 106 16.76 -17.42 18.04
C CYS A 106 16.21 -17.39 19.47
N LEU A 107 16.32 -16.24 20.13
CA LEU A 107 15.84 -16.07 21.51
C LEU A 107 14.31 -16.23 21.63
N ALA A 108 13.54 -15.74 20.66
CA ALA A 108 12.10 -15.98 20.66
C ALA A 108 11.74 -17.48 20.56
N ASN A 109 12.52 -18.27 19.80
CA ASN A 109 12.28 -19.72 19.73
C ASN A 109 12.62 -20.38 21.06
N LYS A 110 13.73 -19.99 21.71
CA LYS A 110 14.10 -20.49 23.04
C LYS A 110 13.01 -20.21 24.08
N GLU A 111 12.44 -19.01 24.07
CA GLU A 111 11.30 -18.62 24.92
C GLU A 111 10.08 -19.52 24.70
N VAL A 112 9.77 -19.86 23.44
CA VAL A 112 8.66 -20.77 23.11
C VAL A 112 8.93 -22.18 23.64
N GLU A 113 10.13 -22.72 23.44
CA GLU A 113 10.45 -24.07 23.95
C GLU A 113 10.47 -24.12 25.47
N PHE A 114 10.99 -23.07 26.13
CA PHE A 114 10.96 -22.93 27.59
C PHE A 114 9.53 -22.95 28.12
N ASN A 115 8.65 -22.13 27.57
CA ASN A 115 7.24 -22.06 27.98
C ASN A 115 6.47 -23.37 27.73
N LYS A 116 6.84 -24.15 26.69
CA LYS A 116 6.27 -25.49 26.48
C LYS A 116 6.72 -26.46 27.57
N GLN A 117 8.02 -26.46 27.91
CA GLN A 117 8.58 -27.33 28.94
C GLN A 117 7.97 -27.04 30.32
N GLU A 118 7.81 -25.77 30.68
CA GLU A 118 7.18 -25.39 31.95
C GLU A 118 5.72 -25.86 32.03
N LYS A 119 4.93 -25.69 30.97
CA LYS A 119 3.55 -26.24 30.93
C LYS A 119 3.52 -27.76 31.06
N THR A 120 4.48 -28.47 30.50
CA THR A 120 4.60 -29.93 30.66
C THR A 120 4.94 -30.31 32.10
N LYS A 121 5.84 -29.57 32.77
CA LYS A 121 6.21 -29.80 34.17
C LYS A 121 5.07 -29.50 35.15
N GLU A 122 4.27 -28.45 34.87
CA GLU A 122 3.08 -28.14 35.66
C GLU A 122 2.07 -29.30 35.66
N LEU A 123 1.96 -30.02 34.54
CA LEU A 123 1.13 -31.22 34.42
C LEU A 123 1.72 -32.42 35.18
N THR A 124 3.05 -32.50 35.35
CA THR A 124 3.74 -33.66 35.95
C THR A 124 4.03 -33.53 37.46
N LYS A 125 3.53 -32.48 38.14
CA LYS A 125 3.63 -32.24 39.61
C LYS A 125 5.05 -32.13 40.21
N ASP A 126 6.11 -32.01 39.42
CA ASP A 126 7.46 -31.76 39.93
C ASP A 126 7.68 -30.27 40.23
N LYS A 127 7.41 -29.85 41.47
CA LYS A 127 7.62 -28.46 41.91
C LYS A 127 9.04 -28.22 42.43
N LYS A 128 9.83 -27.48 41.66
CA LYS A 128 10.75 -26.45 42.19
C LYS A 128 10.56 -25.18 41.37
N LYS A 129 9.72 -24.27 41.86
CA LYS A 129 9.56 -22.94 41.25
C LYS A 129 10.79 -22.12 41.65
N SER A 130 11.72 -21.89 40.74
CA SER A 130 12.78 -20.90 40.97
C SER A 130 12.15 -19.51 40.87
N THR A 131 11.98 -18.84 42.01
CA THR A 131 11.38 -17.52 42.18
C THR A 131 12.31 -16.38 41.72
N ILE A 132 13.19 -16.63 40.75
CA ILE A 132 14.07 -15.60 40.20
C ILE A 132 13.33 -15.01 39.01
N THR A 133 12.74 -13.84 39.23
CA THR A 133 12.29 -12.96 38.14
C THR A 133 13.51 -12.54 37.33
N ASP A 134 13.45 -12.72 36.02
CA ASP A 134 14.49 -12.25 35.11
C ASP A 134 14.64 -10.73 35.24
N ILE A 135 15.87 -10.22 35.19
CA ILE A 135 16.17 -8.79 35.33
C ILE A 135 15.45 -7.95 34.26
N GLU A 136 15.19 -8.57 33.10
CA GLU A 136 14.42 -7.97 32.01
C GLU A 136 12.93 -7.73 32.37
N CYS A 137 12.40 -8.44 33.38
CA CYS A 137 11.05 -8.26 33.91
C CYS A 137 10.96 -7.21 35.03
N CYS A 138 12.10 -6.69 35.50
CA CYS A 138 12.19 -5.70 36.59
C CYS A 138 12.19 -4.24 36.10
N ILE A 139 12.22 -4.01 34.78
CA ILE A 139 12.26 -2.67 34.19
C ILE A 139 10.91 -2.38 33.53
N ASP A 140 10.07 -1.59 34.21
CA ASP A 140 8.70 -1.26 33.78
C ASP A 140 8.60 -0.38 32.52
N SER A 141 9.73 0.02 31.91
CA SER A 141 9.74 1.04 30.84
C SER A 141 10.72 0.79 29.70
N CYS A 142 11.15 -0.46 29.46
CA CYS A 142 12.04 -0.74 28.32
C CYS A 142 11.30 -0.60 26.97
N PRO A 143 11.74 0.30 26.05
CA PRO A 143 11.08 0.49 24.76
C PRO A 143 11.32 -0.66 23.77
N LEU A 144 12.24 -1.58 24.07
CA LEU A 144 12.60 -2.72 23.22
C LEU A 144 11.84 -4.01 23.59
N CYS A 145 11.44 -4.14 24.85
CA CYS A 145 10.74 -5.31 25.37
C CYS A 145 9.25 -5.27 25.01
N ILE A 146 8.58 -6.42 25.17
CA ILE A 146 7.12 -6.42 25.22
C ILE A 146 6.73 -5.56 26.44
N GLN A 147 5.83 -4.60 26.27
CA GLN A 147 5.38 -3.77 27.38
C GLN A 147 4.64 -4.63 28.42
N ASN A 148 4.80 -4.33 29.71
CA ASN A 148 4.22 -5.14 30.79
C ASN A 148 2.68 -5.21 30.75
N SER A 149 2.02 -4.25 30.10
CA SER A 149 0.57 -4.26 29.83
C SER A 149 0.13 -5.32 28.81
N GLU A 150 1.09 -5.90 28.10
CA GLU A 150 0.90 -6.75 26.94
C GLU A 150 1.41 -8.17 27.23
N VAL A 151 0.51 -9.06 27.67
CA VAL A 151 0.87 -10.41 28.12
C VAL A 151 1.29 -11.29 26.94
N TRP A 152 2.35 -12.10 27.13
CA TRP A 152 2.77 -13.16 26.20
C TRP A 152 1.61 -14.09 25.83
N ASP A 153 1.35 -14.26 24.54
CA ASP A 153 0.33 -15.20 24.05
C ASP A 153 0.99 -16.50 23.58
N SER A 154 0.74 -17.58 24.33
CA SER A 154 1.30 -18.90 24.01
C SER A 154 0.82 -19.49 22.67
N SER A 155 -0.30 -19.02 22.11
CA SER A 155 -0.81 -19.46 20.80
C SER A 155 0.00 -18.88 19.63
N LEU A 156 0.57 -17.69 19.81
CA LEU A 156 1.34 -17.00 18.79
C LEU A 156 2.78 -17.53 18.68
N GLY A 157 3.34 -18.04 19.78
CA GLY A 157 4.71 -18.52 19.85
C GLY A 157 5.70 -17.40 19.48
N VAL A 158 6.60 -17.63 18.51
CA VAL A 158 7.57 -16.61 18.07
C VAL A 158 6.90 -15.39 17.41
N GLN A 159 5.63 -15.48 17.04
CA GLN A 159 4.87 -14.39 16.42
C GLN A 159 4.48 -13.30 17.44
N ASN A 160 4.75 -13.50 18.73
CA ASN A 160 4.76 -12.41 19.71
C ASN A 160 5.80 -11.31 19.37
N TYR A 161 6.75 -11.58 18.46
CA TYR A 161 7.79 -10.64 18.04
C TYR A 161 7.80 -10.41 16.51
N PRO A 162 7.94 -9.16 16.03
CA PRO A 162 7.68 -7.92 16.78
C PRO A 162 6.18 -7.70 17.00
N ARG A 163 5.80 -7.00 18.07
CA ARG A 163 4.42 -6.54 18.21
C ARG A 163 4.18 -5.35 17.30
N LYS A 164 3.14 -5.45 16.47
CA LYS A 164 2.75 -4.35 15.60
C LYS A 164 1.99 -3.33 16.43
N GLY A 165 2.46 -2.09 16.43
CA GLY A 165 1.69 -0.97 16.97
C GLY A 165 0.30 -0.90 16.32
N LYS A 166 -0.67 -0.35 17.06
CA LYS A 166 -2.02 -0.10 16.54
C LYS A 166 -1.90 0.85 15.34
N LYS A 167 -2.33 0.40 14.16
CA LYS A 167 -2.39 1.27 12.98
C LYS A 167 -3.42 2.37 13.24
N LYS A 168 -3.05 3.63 12.97
CA LYS A 168 -4.02 4.73 12.92
C LYS A 168 -5.07 4.41 11.84
N ALA A 169 -6.34 4.70 12.13
CA ALA A 169 -7.40 4.54 11.15
C ALA A 169 -7.10 5.41 9.91
N ALA A 170 -7.36 4.87 8.73
CA ALA A 170 -7.27 5.65 7.50
C ALA A 170 -8.34 6.74 7.53
N ARG A 171 -8.01 7.93 7.03
CA ARG A 171 -8.98 9.02 6.94
C ARG A 171 -9.93 8.77 5.78
N GLU A 172 -11.19 9.11 5.95
CA GLU A 172 -12.20 9.05 4.89
C GLU A 172 -12.24 10.40 4.16
N GLU A 173 -12.13 10.38 2.84
CA GLU A 173 -12.19 11.58 1.99
C GLU A 173 -13.22 11.35 0.89
N GLN A 174 -14.04 12.37 0.60
CA GLN A 174 -14.94 12.37 -0.53
C GLN A 174 -14.45 13.34 -1.61
N THR A 175 -14.58 12.95 -2.87
CA THR A 175 -14.14 13.76 -4.01
C THR A 175 -15.17 13.65 -5.11
N LYS A 176 -15.69 14.79 -5.54
CA LYS A 176 -16.57 14.87 -6.70
C LYS A 176 -15.73 14.90 -7.97
N VAL A 177 -16.13 14.13 -8.98
CA VAL A 177 -15.45 14.00 -10.26
C VAL A 177 -16.45 14.26 -11.37
N CYS A 178 -16.07 15.09 -12.34
CA CYS A 178 -16.88 15.35 -13.52
C CYS A 178 -16.20 14.79 -14.77
N ILE A 179 -16.89 13.89 -15.47
CA ILE A 179 -16.47 13.39 -16.78
C ILE A 179 -17.14 14.25 -17.85
N VAL A 180 -16.33 15.03 -18.56
CA VAL A 180 -16.80 15.82 -19.70
C VAL A 180 -16.58 15.02 -20.98
N CYS A 181 -17.66 14.70 -21.67
CA CYS A 181 -17.67 13.97 -22.94
C CYS A 181 -18.12 14.90 -24.06
N LYS A 182 -17.21 15.20 -24.98
CA LYS A 182 -17.51 15.92 -26.22
C LYS A 182 -17.78 14.89 -27.32
N LYS A 183 -19.01 14.87 -27.84
CA LYS A 183 -19.41 13.94 -28.91
C LYS A 183 -19.38 14.65 -30.26
N ASN A 184 -18.61 14.07 -31.16
CA ASN A 184 -18.58 14.42 -32.57
C ASN A 184 -19.32 13.35 -33.37
N LYS A 185 -19.68 13.63 -34.63
CA LYS A 185 -20.42 12.69 -35.50
C LYS A 185 -19.75 11.31 -35.66
N SER A 186 -18.46 11.17 -35.33
CA SER A 186 -17.72 9.91 -35.44
C SER A 186 -16.90 9.51 -34.21
N GLU A 187 -16.68 10.39 -33.24
CA GLU A 187 -15.76 10.14 -32.12
C GLU A 187 -16.21 10.82 -30.81
N ALA A 188 -15.79 10.28 -29.66
CA ALA A 188 -15.99 10.88 -28.35
C ALA A 188 -14.64 11.27 -27.74
N LEU A 189 -14.54 12.52 -27.26
CA LEU A 189 -13.36 13.07 -26.60
C LEU A 189 -13.66 13.36 -25.13
N TYR A 190 -12.69 13.07 -24.26
CA TYR A 190 -12.80 13.23 -22.82
C TYR A 190 -11.80 14.26 -22.30
N CYS A 191 -12.25 15.13 -21.39
CA CYS A 191 -11.38 16.12 -20.77
C CYS A 191 -10.61 15.52 -19.58
N ILE A 192 -9.29 15.68 -19.57
CA ILE A 192 -8.41 15.34 -18.46
C ILE A 192 -7.51 16.52 -18.08
N VAL A 193 -7.15 16.60 -16.82
CA VAL A 193 -6.29 17.64 -16.23
C VAL A 193 -5.13 17.00 -15.48
N GLN A 194 -3.97 17.66 -15.49
CA GLN A 194 -2.82 17.15 -14.76
C GLN A 194 -2.83 17.62 -13.31
N ARG A 195 -2.55 16.70 -12.39
CA ARG A 195 -2.36 16.99 -10.97
C ARG A 195 -1.08 17.82 -10.75
N PRO A 196 -1.03 18.64 -9.67
CA PRO A 196 0.17 19.36 -9.31
C PRO A 196 1.41 18.45 -9.22
N GLN A 197 2.60 18.99 -9.44
CA GLN A 197 3.87 18.24 -9.38
C GLN A 197 4.27 17.81 -7.95
N LYS A 198 3.48 18.15 -6.94
CA LYS A 198 3.68 17.79 -5.53
C LYS A 198 2.38 17.28 -4.91
N GLY A 199 2.50 16.36 -3.96
CA GLY A 199 1.37 15.82 -3.21
C GLY A 199 0.87 14.46 -3.73
N LEU A 200 -0.36 14.11 -3.37
CA LEU A 200 -0.95 12.81 -3.70
C LEU A 200 -1.12 12.69 -5.23
N LEU A 201 -0.57 11.61 -5.80
CA LEU A 201 -0.63 11.30 -7.24
C LEU A 201 -0.05 12.44 -8.10
N ALA A 202 1.06 13.04 -7.65
CA ALA A 202 1.70 14.17 -8.31
C ALA A 202 1.99 13.90 -9.80
N GLY A 203 1.64 14.87 -10.66
CA GLY A 203 1.91 14.83 -12.10
C GLY A 203 1.07 13.83 -12.91
N LEU A 204 0.24 12.99 -12.28
CA LEU A 204 -0.68 12.11 -13.00
C LEU A 204 -1.86 12.88 -13.59
N TRP A 205 -2.43 12.33 -14.65
CA TRP A 205 -3.65 12.85 -15.25
C TRP A 205 -4.89 12.31 -14.55
N GLU A 206 -5.92 13.14 -14.45
CA GLU A 206 -7.21 12.78 -13.88
C GLU A 206 -8.36 13.54 -14.54
N PHE A 207 -9.58 13.09 -14.31
CA PHE A 207 -10.75 13.89 -14.64
C PHE A 207 -10.85 15.10 -13.69
N PRO A 208 -11.42 16.23 -14.14
CA PRO A 208 -11.73 17.37 -13.29
C PRO A 208 -12.40 16.92 -11.99
N SER A 209 -11.80 17.30 -10.85
CA SER A 209 -12.23 16.85 -9.54
C SER A 209 -12.11 17.92 -8.46
N LEU A 210 -12.99 17.85 -7.47
CA LEU A 210 -13.04 18.74 -6.32
C LEU A 210 -13.24 17.92 -5.04
N LYS A 211 -12.44 18.21 -4.01
CA LYS A 211 -12.60 17.57 -2.71
C LYS A 211 -13.82 18.16 -2.00
N ILE A 212 -14.64 17.29 -1.41
CA ILE A 212 -15.78 17.71 -0.59
C ILE A 212 -15.34 17.57 0.87
N ASP A 213 -15.29 18.68 1.59
CA ASP A 213 -15.14 18.67 3.03
C ASP A 213 -16.53 18.41 3.65
N GLY A 214 -16.62 17.47 4.59
CA GLY A 214 -17.87 16.92 5.14
C GLY A 214 -18.83 17.89 5.83
N ASN A 215 -18.56 19.20 5.81
CA ASN A 215 -19.43 20.28 6.28
C ASN A 215 -20.17 21.02 5.17
N CYS A 216 -19.92 20.72 3.89
CA CYS A 216 -20.57 21.42 2.78
C CYS A 216 -21.73 20.59 2.21
N SER A 217 -22.94 20.93 2.65
CA SER A 217 -24.22 20.40 2.15
C SER A 217 -24.68 21.06 0.84
N GLU A 218 -23.84 21.88 0.21
CA GLU A 218 -24.14 22.48 -1.09
C GLU A 218 -23.81 21.48 -2.20
N GLU A 219 -24.82 21.01 -2.93
CA GLU A 219 -24.63 20.25 -4.16
C GLU A 219 -23.90 21.13 -5.18
N VAL A 220 -22.57 21.09 -5.18
CA VAL A 220 -21.76 21.81 -6.17
C VAL A 220 -22.16 21.31 -7.56
N SER A 221 -22.69 22.19 -8.40
CA SER A 221 -23.11 21.81 -9.75
C SER A 221 -21.91 21.30 -10.55
N PRO A 222 -22.10 20.34 -11.48
CA PRO A 222 -21.01 19.87 -12.34
C PRO A 222 -20.29 21.01 -13.09
N GLN A 223 -21.01 22.07 -13.46
CA GLN A 223 -20.47 23.26 -14.12
C GLN A 223 -19.56 24.07 -13.19
N GLN A 224 -20.00 24.31 -11.94
CA GLN A 224 -19.20 25.01 -10.94
C GLN A 224 -17.91 24.23 -10.62
N LEU A 225 -18.00 22.89 -10.55
CA LEU A 225 -16.83 22.03 -10.36
C LEU A 225 -15.81 22.20 -11.49
N LEU A 226 -16.25 22.25 -12.74
CA LEU A 226 -15.35 22.44 -13.89
C LEU A 226 -14.66 23.81 -13.84
N LEU A 227 -15.40 24.85 -13.51
CA LEU A 227 -14.87 26.20 -13.35
C LEU A 227 -13.81 26.24 -12.23
N ASP A 228 -14.13 25.69 -11.04
CA ASP A 228 -13.24 25.74 -9.88
C ASP A 228 -12.01 24.83 -10.04
N SER A 229 -12.16 23.68 -10.69
CA SER A 229 -11.09 22.68 -10.78
C SER A 229 -10.09 22.95 -11.90
N CYS A 230 -10.58 23.45 -13.05
CA CYS A 230 -9.82 23.58 -14.29
C CYS A 230 -10.14 24.81 -15.12
N GLY A 231 -10.99 25.72 -14.65
CA GLY A 231 -11.34 26.95 -15.37
C GLY A 231 -12.18 26.73 -16.63
N LEU A 232 -12.74 25.52 -16.83
CA LEU A 232 -13.49 25.19 -18.04
C LEU A 232 -14.94 25.68 -17.92
N HIS A 233 -15.33 26.59 -18.81
CA HIS A 233 -16.71 27.04 -18.98
C HIS A 233 -17.44 26.15 -20.00
N VAL A 234 -18.66 25.70 -19.67
CA VAL A 234 -19.48 24.86 -20.54
C VAL A 234 -20.89 25.44 -20.63
N ASP A 235 -21.15 26.18 -21.72
CA ASP A 235 -22.42 26.90 -21.92
C ASP A 235 -23.54 26.01 -22.48
N THR A 236 -23.22 25.10 -23.39
CA THR A 236 -24.20 24.24 -24.06
C THR A 236 -24.08 22.82 -23.55
N ILE A 237 -25.02 22.40 -22.71
CA ILE A 237 -25.04 21.04 -22.15
C ILE A 237 -26.21 20.27 -22.73
N THR A 238 -25.90 19.22 -23.48
CA THR A 238 -26.91 18.33 -24.08
C THR A 238 -27.51 17.40 -23.02
N SER A 239 -26.69 16.88 -22.11
CA SER A 239 -27.17 16.06 -20.99
C SER A 239 -26.21 16.07 -19.81
N THR A 240 -26.78 16.09 -18.60
CA THR A 240 -26.08 15.79 -17.35
C THR A 240 -26.58 14.44 -16.82
N CYS A 241 -25.68 13.64 -16.26
CA CYS A 241 -26.04 12.38 -15.65
C CYS A 241 -25.15 12.11 -14.45
N HIS A 242 -25.78 11.98 -13.27
CA HIS A 242 -25.14 11.37 -12.12
C HIS A 242 -24.84 9.90 -12.42
N VAL A 243 -23.60 9.45 -12.27
CA VAL A 243 -23.18 8.08 -12.60
C VAL A 243 -23.28 7.17 -11.39
N GLY A 244 -22.78 7.61 -10.24
CA GLY A 244 -22.77 6.86 -8.98
C GLY A 244 -21.48 7.09 -8.20
N GLU A 245 -21.19 6.18 -7.28
CA GLU A 245 -20.03 6.29 -6.39
C GLU A 245 -19.02 5.15 -6.61
N VAL A 246 -17.73 5.47 -6.51
CA VAL A 246 -16.62 4.51 -6.59
C VAL A 246 -15.68 4.71 -5.42
N VAL A 247 -15.48 3.67 -4.61
CA VAL A 247 -14.53 3.69 -3.49
C VAL A 247 -13.16 3.19 -3.93
N HIS A 248 -12.12 3.93 -3.59
CA HIS A 248 -10.72 3.57 -3.78
C HIS A 248 -9.93 3.67 -2.46
N LEU A 249 -9.21 2.61 -2.13
CA LEU A 249 -8.47 2.51 -0.87
C LEU A 249 -6.98 2.75 -1.12
N PHE A 250 -6.44 3.82 -0.54
CA PHE A 250 -5.01 4.04 -0.37
C PHE A 250 -4.56 3.53 1.00
N SER A 251 -3.24 3.38 1.20
CA SER A 251 -2.67 2.91 2.47
C SER A 251 -3.10 3.72 3.69
N HIS A 252 -3.42 5.01 3.52
CA HIS A 252 -3.74 5.94 4.60
C HIS A 252 -5.03 6.74 4.36
N ILE A 253 -5.71 6.53 3.23
CA ILE A 253 -6.86 7.32 2.80
C ILE A 253 -7.89 6.37 2.17
N HIS A 254 -9.12 6.40 2.66
CA HIS A 254 -10.26 5.76 2.01
C HIS A 254 -10.98 6.85 1.21
N GLN A 255 -10.81 6.84 -0.11
CA GLN A 255 -11.33 7.90 -0.98
C GLN A 255 -12.59 7.41 -1.71
N THR A 256 -13.69 8.14 -1.54
CA THR A 256 -14.94 7.91 -2.27
C THR A 256 -15.10 8.94 -3.37
N TYR A 257 -15.21 8.48 -4.61
CA TYR A 257 -15.40 9.32 -5.78
C TYR A 257 -16.89 9.37 -6.15
N ILE A 258 -17.48 10.55 -6.14
CA ILE A 258 -18.85 10.80 -6.59
C ILE A 258 -18.77 11.27 -8.04
N ILE A 259 -19.35 10.50 -8.96
CA ILE A 259 -19.12 10.66 -10.39
C ILE A 259 -20.35 11.30 -11.04
N ASP A 260 -20.14 12.45 -11.67
CA ASP A 260 -21.09 13.09 -12.57
C ASP A 260 -20.52 13.12 -13.98
N SER A 261 -21.40 13.19 -14.97
CA SER A 261 -21.01 13.31 -16.38
C SER A 261 -21.79 14.40 -17.10
N ILE A 262 -21.11 15.10 -18.00
CA ILE A 262 -21.67 16.12 -18.88
C ILE A 262 -21.37 15.70 -20.30
N THR A 263 -22.39 15.70 -21.16
CA THR A 263 -22.22 15.51 -22.60
C THR A 263 -22.50 16.80 -23.34
N VAL A 264 -21.60 17.15 -24.26
CA VAL A 264 -21.69 18.33 -25.13
C VAL A 264 -21.65 17.86 -26.59
N GLU A 265 -22.56 18.35 -27.42
CA GLU A 265 -22.56 18.12 -28.88
C GLU A 265 -21.79 19.24 -29.59
N GLU A 266 -20.94 18.88 -30.54
CA GLU A 266 -20.21 19.83 -31.37
C GLU A 266 -21.06 20.19 -32.61
N GLU A 267 -22.01 21.12 -32.47
CA GLU A 267 -22.68 21.76 -33.61
C GLU A 267 -22.37 23.27 -33.67
N ASP A 268 -21.70 23.64 -34.76
CA ASP A 268 -21.46 24.98 -35.33
C ASP A 268 -20.72 26.06 -34.51
N ARG A 269 -19.57 26.43 -35.12
CA ARG A 269 -18.72 27.62 -34.90
C ARG A 269 -17.89 27.64 -33.62
N ASP A 270 -16.59 27.87 -33.86
CA ASP A 270 -15.64 28.55 -32.99
C ASP A 270 -16.28 29.25 -31.78
N THR A 271 -16.39 28.52 -30.68
CA THR A 271 -16.30 29.08 -29.34
C THR A 271 -15.07 28.47 -28.68
N VAL A 272 -13.93 28.67 -29.36
CA VAL A 272 -12.65 28.81 -28.67
C VAL A 272 -12.64 30.21 -28.04
N VAL A 273 -11.76 30.35 -27.04
CA VAL A 273 -11.31 31.55 -26.33
C VAL A 273 -12.27 31.98 -25.20
N THR A 274 -11.85 32.04 -23.93
CA THR A 274 -10.53 32.43 -23.39
C THR A 274 -10.19 31.72 -22.09
N ASP A 275 -8.91 31.37 -21.94
CA ASP A 275 -8.23 31.16 -20.66
C ASP A 275 -8.70 32.18 -19.60
N PRO A 276 -9.15 31.72 -18.41
CA PRO A 276 -8.86 32.42 -17.18
C PRO A 276 -7.39 32.12 -16.81
N PRO A 277 -6.61 33.10 -16.33
CA PRO A 277 -5.19 32.93 -16.05
C PRO A 277 -4.99 32.13 -14.74
N SER A 278 -5.19 30.80 -14.76
CA SER A 278 -4.91 29.91 -13.61
C SER A 278 -5.28 28.44 -13.90
N THR A 279 -4.50 27.38 -13.72
CA THR A 279 -3.06 27.14 -13.43
C THR A 279 -2.73 25.63 -13.61
N LYS A 280 -3.46 24.86 -14.44
CA LYS A 280 -3.20 23.42 -14.65
C LYS A 280 -3.31 23.01 -16.13
N PRO A 281 -2.40 22.17 -16.65
CA PRO A 281 -2.46 21.74 -18.04
C PRO A 281 -3.64 20.79 -18.26
N LEU A 282 -4.41 21.07 -19.31
CA LEU A 282 -5.64 20.38 -19.70
C LEU A 282 -5.46 19.75 -21.09
N ARG A 283 -6.01 18.56 -21.30
CA ARG A 283 -5.98 17.85 -22.58
C ARG A 283 -7.31 17.15 -22.86
N TRP A 284 -7.69 17.10 -24.13
CA TRP A 284 -8.77 16.24 -24.63
C TRP A 284 -8.18 14.95 -25.20
N VAL A 285 -8.73 13.80 -24.81
CA VAL A 285 -8.23 12.48 -25.20
C VAL A 285 -9.35 11.57 -25.67
N LYS A 286 -9.03 10.67 -26.61
CA LYS A 286 -9.90 9.54 -26.96
C LYS A 286 -9.88 8.48 -25.85
N GLU A 287 -10.83 7.54 -25.89
CA GLU A 287 -10.87 6.42 -24.94
C GLU A 287 -9.56 5.60 -24.95
N GLU A 288 -9.01 5.31 -26.13
CA GLU A 288 -7.75 4.56 -26.28
C GLU A 288 -6.58 5.32 -25.65
N GLU A 289 -6.46 6.61 -25.95
CA GLU A 289 -5.41 7.49 -25.41
C GLU A 289 -5.54 7.68 -23.90
N LEU A 290 -6.74 7.62 -23.33
CA LEU A 290 -6.95 7.68 -21.88
C LEU A 290 -6.36 6.46 -21.17
N HIS A 291 -6.44 5.28 -21.79
CA HIS A 291 -5.88 4.05 -21.21
C HIS A 291 -4.35 4.02 -21.23
N GLU A 292 -3.76 4.60 -22.28
CA GLU A 292 -2.31 4.79 -22.44
C GLU A 292 -1.77 5.94 -21.59
N SER A 293 -2.61 6.95 -21.32
CA SER A 293 -2.24 8.07 -20.45
C SER A 293 -1.91 7.61 -19.03
N ALA A 294 -1.02 8.35 -18.38
CA ALA A 294 -0.61 8.11 -16.99
C ALA A 294 -1.72 8.55 -16.01
N VAL A 295 -2.85 7.84 -16.03
CA VAL A 295 -3.99 8.02 -15.13
C VAL A 295 -3.96 7.00 -13.99
N SER A 296 -4.46 7.39 -12.82
CA SER A 296 -4.48 6.50 -11.65
C SER A 296 -5.43 5.31 -11.83
N THR A 297 -5.21 4.24 -11.09
CA THR A 297 -6.12 3.07 -11.08
C THR A 297 -7.51 3.43 -10.58
N ALA A 298 -7.65 4.47 -9.75
CA ALA A 298 -8.94 5.02 -9.35
C ALA A 298 -9.68 5.65 -10.55
N MET A 299 -9.00 6.48 -11.34
CA MET A 299 -9.60 7.13 -12.51
C MET A 299 -9.99 6.13 -13.59
N LYS A 300 -9.22 5.04 -13.77
CA LYS A 300 -9.62 3.93 -14.65
C LYS A 300 -10.92 3.25 -14.17
N LYS A 301 -11.13 3.11 -12.85
CA LYS A 301 -12.39 2.57 -12.29
C LYS A 301 -13.55 3.56 -12.48
N VAL A 302 -13.31 4.85 -12.30
CA VAL A 302 -14.30 5.92 -12.52
C VAL A 302 -14.78 5.90 -13.97
N PHE A 303 -13.86 5.87 -14.93
CA PHE A 303 -14.21 5.80 -16.35
C PHE A 303 -14.99 4.54 -16.69
N LYS A 304 -14.58 3.38 -16.16
CA LYS A 304 -15.32 2.12 -16.35
C LYS A 304 -16.75 2.18 -15.83
N ALA A 305 -16.97 2.78 -14.65
CA ALA A 305 -18.33 2.95 -14.10
C ALA A 305 -19.21 3.82 -15.01
N PHE A 306 -18.62 4.86 -15.61
CA PHE A 306 -19.28 5.69 -16.60
C PHE A 306 -19.62 4.92 -17.88
N THR A 307 -18.68 4.19 -18.47
CA THR A 307 -18.93 3.41 -19.70
C THR A 307 -20.00 2.34 -19.48
N ASP A 308 -20.00 1.66 -18.34
CA ASP A 308 -21.00 0.64 -17.98
C ASP A 308 -22.42 1.27 -17.88
N LYS A 309 -22.52 2.49 -17.34
CA LYS A 309 -23.79 3.21 -17.23
C LYS A 309 -24.28 3.76 -18.58
N MET A 310 -23.39 4.22 -19.45
CA MET A 310 -23.77 4.69 -20.78
C MET A 310 -24.20 3.54 -21.70
N ASN A 311 -23.54 2.39 -21.60
CA ASN A 311 -23.92 1.19 -22.36
C ASN A 311 -25.26 0.59 -21.91
N SER A 312 -25.63 0.71 -20.63
CA SER A 312 -26.92 0.21 -20.13
C SER A 312 -28.13 1.06 -20.54
N LYS A 313 -27.93 2.28 -21.06
CA LYS A 313 -28.99 3.17 -21.59
C LYS A 313 -29.31 2.97 -23.08
N THR A 314 -28.55 2.15 -23.81
CA THR A 314 -28.83 1.83 -25.23
C THR A 314 -29.76 0.61 -25.28
N PRO A 315 -30.86 0.60 -26.07
CA PRO A 315 -31.79 -0.52 -26.08
C PRO A 315 -31.08 -1.81 -26.47
N ALA A 316 -31.20 -2.81 -25.60
CA ALA A 316 -30.47 -4.06 -25.66
C ALA A 316 -30.74 -4.81 -26.98
N LYS A 317 -29.73 -4.88 -27.87
CA LYS A 317 -29.63 -6.02 -28.79
C LYS A 317 -29.26 -7.25 -27.99
N ALA A 318 -30.19 -8.19 -27.93
CA ALA A 318 -30.11 -9.59 -27.52
C ALA A 318 -28.83 -10.01 -26.76
N LYS A 319 -28.99 -10.23 -25.44
CA LYS A 319 -28.03 -10.96 -24.60
C LYS A 319 -27.69 -12.31 -25.24
N LYS A 320 -26.50 -12.45 -25.82
CA LYS A 320 -25.81 -13.75 -25.87
C LYS A 320 -25.39 -14.09 -24.44
N GLN A 321 -25.95 -15.16 -23.89
CA GLN A 321 -25.55 -15.72 -22.60
C GLN A 321 -24.03 -15.89 -22.56
N LYS A 322 -23.36 -15.15 -21.68
CA LYS A 322 -22.00 -15.47 -21.25
C LYS A 322 -22.09 -16.70 -20.37
N VAL A 323 -21.59 -17.82 -20.89
CA VAL A 323 -21.29 -19.01 -20.09
C VAL A 323 -20.23 -18.63 -19.07
N ASP A 324 -20.60 -18.67 -17.78
CA ASP A 324 -19.67 -18.57 -16.67
C ASP A 324 -18.64 -19.69 -16.76
N LYS A 325 -17.41 -19.37 -17.21
CA LYS A 325 -16.25 -20.23 -16.94
C LYS A 325 -15.87 -20.03 -15.47
N LYS A 326 -16.62 -20.68 -14.58
CA LYS A 326 -16.16 -20.92 -13.20
C LYS A 326 -14.85 -21.69 -13.26
N GLN A 327 -13.82 -21.15 -12.61
CA GLN A 327 -12.59 -21.86 -12.32
C GLN A 327 -12.96 -23.19 -11.61
N PRO A 328 -12.54 -24.35 -12.13
CA PRO A 328 -12.87 -25.62 -11.50
C PRO A 328 -12.28 -25.66 -10.09
N SER A 329 -13.10 -26.05 -9.10
CA SER A 329 -12.59 -26.31 -7.75
C SER A 329 -11.61 -27.47 -7.79
N ILE A 330 -10.61 -27.47 -6.89
CA ILE A 330 -9.55 -28.48 -6.82
C ILE A 330 -10.10 -29.93 -6.75
N ASN A 331 -11.30 -30.10 -6.19
CA ASN A 331 -11.99 -31.39 -6.10
C ASN A 331 -12.47 -31.96 -7.45
N SER A 332 -12.54 -31.14 -8.50
CA SER A 332 -12.90 -31.61 -9.85
C SER A 332 -11.77 -32.35 -10.56
N PHE A 333 -10.52 -32.21 -10.11
CA PHE A 333 -9.36 -32.90 -10.68
C PHE A 333 -9.21 -34.36 -10.21
N PHE A 334 -9.89 -34.75 -9.13
CA PHE A 334 -9.70 -36.06 -8.47
C PHE A 334 -10.91 -37.00 -8.59
N LYS A 335 -11.90 -36.70 -9.43
CA LYS A 335 -13.01 -37.64 -9.69
C LYS A 335 -12.59 -38.66 -10.74
N SER A 336 -12.50 -39.94 -10.36
CA SER A 336 -12.27 -41.04 -11.32
C SER A 336 -13.45 -41.13 -12.29
N LYS A 337 -13.16 -41.12 -13.60
CA LYS A 337 -14.16 -41.38 -14.63
C LYS A 337 -14.54 -42.86 -14.56
N SER A 338 -15.76 -43.13 -14.10
CA SER A 338 -16.47 -44.40 -14.25
C SER A 338 -17.10 -44.48 -15.63
#